data_AF-A0A1F7CP70-F1
#
_entry.id   AF-A0A1F7CP70-F1
#
_cell.length_a   1.000
_cell.length_b   1.000
_cell.length_c   1.000
_cell.angle_alpha   90.00
_cell.angle_beta   90.00
_cell.angle_gamma   90.00
#
_symmetry.space_group_name_H-M   'P 1'
#
loop_
_entity.id
_entity.type
_entity.pdbx_description
1 polymer ?
#
loop_
_entity_poly.entity_id
_entity_poly.type
_entity_poly.pdbx_seq_one_letter_code
_entity_poly.pdbx_strand_id
1 'polypeptide(L)'
;MPFRRIVLVLAGILFILPYSAYGDTAAAPYEQEFVATAYYSPVPGQCCYVTGGLAADRVVNGVGVRAADGTDVYPGMAAAPAAFPFGTRIAVPGLGVMEVHDRGGAIVELPGGVHRIDVWAGHGEEGLARALAFGVQRFRGTVYPAGAPQPPVALDIVRLPAPFARLKTYARAEGLLGARPHAGGQGYSVVLLQQYLRGLGYLTHPVTGLFGPATEAALRTFLSAMRLDVPSGELTERATAFLLAATRRKDGARNVIHTVHSGSSPRAVRAAQKALRLLGFYRGRTHGTYDDALFRAILAFQQGEHLVGAADDPGAGRIGPLTKAALERERFRILVAQDAEHLLLRHRIRERMRESGENIDRFLAEGDTGSDVRILQQFLTERGFFPREKINGAFGPLTKSAVLVFQMAEGLVRNALDPAAGYVGPGTLARLQDGKIRELYAKVRAEGWGVL
;
A
#
# COMPACT_ATOMS: atom_id res chain seq x y z
N MET A 1 -35.09 -46.25 93.47
CA MET A 1 -33.77 -45.62 93.69
C MET A 1 -32.67 -46.61 93.26
N PRO A 2 -31.50 -46.13 92.85
CA PRO A 2 -31.09 -45.70 91.51
C PRO A 2 -30.56 -46.87 90.63
N PHE A 3 -30.72 -46.75 89.31
CA PHE A 3 -30.05 -47.62 88.34
C PHE A 3 -28.72 -46.97 87.90
N ARG A 4 -27.60 -47.63 88.21
CA ARG A 4 -26.29 -47.43 87.57
C ARG A 4 -26.29 -48.18 86.23
N ARG A 5 -25.86 -47.55 85.15
CA ARG A 5 -25.29 -48.26 83.99
C ARG A 5 -24.05 -47.52 83.49
N ILE A 6 -22.93 -48.23 83.51
CA ILE A 6 -21.63 -47.91 82.93
C ILE A 6 -21.37 -48.97 81.86
N VAL A 7 -21.26 -48.48 80.61
CA VAL A 7 -20.21 -48.77 79.61
C VAL A 7 -20.23 -50.05 78.74
N LEU A 8 -19.83 -49.79 77.47
CA LEU A 8 -19.16 -50.62 76.45
C LEU A 8 -19.97 -51.25 75.29
N VAL A 9 -20.01 -50.47 74.20
CA VAL A 9 -19.59 -50.76 72.80
C VAL A 9 -20.06 -52.04 72.11
N LEU A 10 -20.75 -51.86 70.98
CA LEU A 10 -20.58 -52.70 69.79
C LEU A 10 -20.58 -51.82 68.54
N ALA A 11 -19.52 -51.96 67.75
CA ALA A 11 -19.26 -51.24 66.52
C ALA A 11 -20.19 -51.68 65.38
N GLY A 12 -20.82 -50.72 64.71
CA GLY A 12 -21.54 -50.91 63.46
C GLY A 12 -20.79 -50.22 62.33
N ILE A 13 -20.26 -51.02 61.40
CA ILE A 13 -19.62 -50.58 60.16
C ILE A 13 -20.70 -49.95 59.27
N LEU A 14 -20.57 -48.65 59.00
CA LEU A 14 -21.42 -47.92 58.05
C LEU A 14 -20.76 -47.99 56.67
N PHE A 15 -21.45 -48.61 55.71
CA PHE A 15 -21.09 -48.55 54.29
C PHE A 15 -21.16 -47.09 53.82
N ILE A 16 -20.00 -46.48 53.55
CA ILE A 16 -19.91 -45.23 52.81
C ILE A 16 -20.13 -45.59 51.33
N LEU A 17 -21.31 -45.28 50.80
CA LEU A 17 -21.52 -45.22 49.36
C LEU A 17 -20.63 -44.09 48.81
N PRO A 18 -19.80 -44.36 47.79
CA PRO A 18 -19.05 -43.29 47.15
C PRO A 18 -20.05 -42.33 46.48
N TYR A 19 -20.01 -41.08 46.91
CA TYR A 19 -20.64 -39.96 46.24
C TYR A 19 -19.93 -39.83 44.88
N SER A 20 -20.53 -40.37 43.82
CA SER A 20 -20.06 -40.11 42.47
C SER A 20 -20.18 -38.62 42.21
N ALA A 21 -19.05 -37.92 42.25
CA ALA A 21 -18.93 -36.57 41.74
C ALA A 21 -19.47 -36.57 40.30
N TYR A 22 -20.50 -35.77 40.07
CA TYR A 22 -21.00 -35.44 38.74
C TYR A 22 -19.83 -34.79 38.00
N GLY A 23 -19.15 -35.57 37.16
CA GLY A 23 -18.16 -35.02 36.24
C GLY A 23 -18.86 -34.12 35.23
N ASP A 24 -18.29 -32.93 35.01
CA ASP A 24 -18.65 -32.03 33.91
C ASP A 24 -18.78 -32.85 32.63
N THR A 25 -20.02 -33.06 32.17
CA THR A 25 -20.23 -33.63 30.83
C THR A 25 -19.88 -32.52 29.85
N ALA A 26 -18.74 -32.68 29.16
CA ALA A 26 -18.34 -31.77 28.10
C ALA A 26 -19.51 -31.60 27.12
N ALA A 27 -19.92 -30.35 26.89
CA ALA A 27 -21.10 -30.05 26.08
C ALA A 27 -20.98 -30.69 24.69
N ALA A 28 -22.04 -31.35 24.24
CA ALA A 28 -22.08 -32.00 22.94
C ALA A 28 -21.96 -30.97 21.80
N PRO A 29 -21.39 -31.34 20.64
CA PRO A 29 -21.37 -30.47 19.48
C PRO A 29 -22.78 -30.04 19.06
N TYR A 30 -22.93 -28.79 18.62
CA TYR A 30 -24.22 -28.22 18.24
C TYR A 30 -24.12 -27.31 17.02
N GLU A 31 -25.24 -27.07 16.35
CA GLU A 31 -25.31 -26.21 15.17
C GLU A 31 -25.64 -24.77 15.54
N GLN A 32 -24.95 -23.82 14.91
CA GLN A 32 -25.13 -22.39 15.13
C GLN A 32 -25.08 -21.62 13.81
N GLU A 33 -25.97 -20.64 13.65
CA GLU A 33 -25.89 -19.68 12.54
C GLU A 33 -24.81 -18.63 12.81
N PHE A 34 -23.95 -18.42 11.81
CA PHE A 34 -22.88 -17.44 11.83
C PHE A 34 -22.94 -16.47 10.65
N VAL A 35 -22.46 -15.25 10.91
CA VAL A 35 -21.99 -14.32 9.88
C VAL A 35 -20.50 -14.16 10.09
N ALA A 36 -19.70 -14.67 9.15
CA ALA A 36 -18.26 -14.54 9.18
C ALA A 36 -17.76 -13.41 8.28
N THR A 37 -16.82 -12.63 8.77
CA THR A 37 -15.99 -11.75 7.94
C THR A 37 -14.52 -12.11 8.09
N ALA A 38 -13.64 -11.42 7.37
CA ALA A 38 -12.21 -11.60 7.51
C ALA A 38 -11.51 -10.26 7.69
N TYR A 39 -10.46 -10.26 8.50
CA TYR A 39 -9.62 -9.11 8.77
C TYR A 39 -8.16 -9.43 8.47
N TYR A 40 -7.33 -8.40 8.39
CA TYR A 40 -5.93 -8.54 8.02
C TYR A 40 -5.05 -7.63 8.89
N SER A 41 -3.77 -7.96 9.03
CA SER A 41 -2.83 -7.11 9.77
C SER A 41 -2.08 -6.18 8.82
N PRO A 42 -2.32 -4.86 8.85
CA PRO A 42 -1.60 -3.90 8.02
C PRO A 42 -0.12 -3.78 8.46
N VAL A 43 0.77 -3.71 7.48
CA VAL A 43 2.22 -3.55 7.67
C VAL A 43 2.71 -2.20 7.12
N PRO A 44 3.84 -1.68 7.60
CA PRO A 44 4.48 -0.52 6.99
C PRO A 44 4.87 -0.78 5.53
N GLY A 45 4.83 0.26 4.70
CA GLY A 45 5.32 0.18 3.31
C GLY A 45 4.45 -0.60 2.33
N GLN A 46 3.19 -0.92 2.68
CA GLN A 46 2.22 -1.41 1.70
C GLN A 46 1.58 -0.25 0.92
N CYS A 47 1.20 -0.49 -0.33
CA CYS A 47 0.55 0.50 -1.18
C CYS A 47 -0.86 0.87 -0.72
N CYS A 48 -1.50 -0.01 0.03
CA CYS A 48 -2.94 -0.16 -0.01
C CYS A 48 -3.51 -0.38 1.39
N TYR A 49 -4.46 0.46 1.82
CA TYR A 49 -5.06 0.43 3.16
C TYR A 49 -6.57 0.67 3.04
N VAL A 50 -7.37 -0.02 3.86
CA VAL A 50 -8.84 0.09 3.82
C VAL A 50 -9.31 1.46 4.28
N THR A 51 -8.67 2.00 5.32
CA THR A 51 -8.94 3.27 5.98
C THR A 51 -7.92 4.36 5.60
N GLY A 52 -7.15 4.16 4.51
CA GLY A 52 -6.29 5.18 3.91
C GLY A 52 -4.87 5.27 4.47
N GLY A 53 -4.59 4.63 5.61
CA GLY A 53 -3.26 4.65 6.23
C GLY A 53 -3.04 3.53 7.26
N LEU A 54 -1.76 3.32 7.62
CA LEU A 54 -1.35 2.27 8.53
C LEU A 54 -1.95 2.42 9.93
N ALA A 55 -1.87 3.63 10.50
CA ALA A 55 -2.35 3.88 11.85
C ALA A 55 -3.86 3.63 11.96
N ALA A 56 -4.62 4.18 11.01
CA ALA A 56 -6.06 4.00 10.93
C ALA A 56 -6.47 2.53 10.70
N ASP A 57 -5.76 1.80 9.83
CA ASP A 57 -6.09 0.39 9.60
C ASP A 57 -5.80 -0.47 10.82
N ARG A 58 -4.75 -0.14 11.59
CA ARG A 58 -4.45 -0.85 12.85
C ARG A 58 -5.50 -0.65 13.92
N VAL A 59 -6.17 0.52 13.94
CA VAL A 59 -7.27 0.77 14.89
C VAL A 59 -8.43 -0.18 14.61
N VAL A 60 -8.73 -0.46 13.33
CA VAL A 60 -9.90 -1.27 12.94
C VAL A 60 -9.58 -2.76 12.86
N ASN A 61 -8.39 -3.12 12.37
CA ASN A 61 -8.02 -4.52 12.08
C ASN A 61 -7.00 -5.10 13.08
N GLY A 62 -6.54 -4.30 14.05
CA GLY A 62 -5.48 -4.68 14.97
C GLY A 62 -4.09 -4.69 14.33
N VAL A 63 -3.09 -4.99 15.16
CA VAL A 63 -1.69 -5.16 14.72
C VAL A 63 -1.41 -6.61 14.33
N GLY A 64 -2.22 -7.54 14.84
CA GLY A 64 -2.08 -9.00 14.72
C GLY A 64 -0.69 -9.48 15.10
N VAL A 65 -0.38 -9.35 16.39
CA VAL A 65 0.83 -9.91 17.00
C VAL A 65 0.43 -11.12 17.84
N ARG A 66 -0.51 -10.93 18.77
CA ARG A 66 -1.09 -12.00 19.61
C ARG A 66 -2.59 -11.82 19.74
N ALA A 67 -3.29 -12.93 19.85
CA ALA A 67 -4.71 -12.99 20.19
C ALA A 67 -4.93 -12.68 21.68
N ALA A 68 -6.19 -12.51 22.09
CA ALA A 68 -6.55 -12.21 23.48
C ALA A 68 -6.13 -13.30 24.48
N ASP A 69 -5.93 -14.55 24.04
CA ASP A 69 -5.40 -15.65 24.86
C ASP A 69 -3.86 -15.76 24.87
N GLY A 70 -3.16 -14.88 24.15
CA GLY A 70 -1.70 -14.86 24.04
C GLY A 70 -1.10 -15.72 22.92
N THR A 71 -1.94 -16.42 22.14
CA THR A 71 -1.51 -17.22 20.99
C THR A 71 -1.07 -16.30 19.84
N ASP A 72 0.04 -16.64 19.18
CA ASP A 72 0.50 -15.91 18.01
C ASP A 72 -0.51 -16.06 16.87
N VAL A 73 -0.82 -14.96 16.17
CA VAL A 73 -1.83 -15.00 15.11
C VAL A 73 -1.38 -15.92 13.96
N TYR A 74 -2.32 -16.69 13.42
CA TYR A 74 -2.07 -17.59 12.29
C TYR A 74 -3.25 -17.57 11.31
N PRO A 75 -3.01 -17.87 10.01
CA PRO A 75 -4.07 -17.87 9.01
C PRO A 75 -5.22 -18.80 9.39
N GLY A 76 -6.43 -18.25 9.51
CA GLY A 76 -7.62 -19.01 9.89
C GLY A 76 -7.95 -18.99 11.39
N MET A 77 -7.15 -18.30 12.20
CA MET A 77 -7.50 -17.97 13.58
C MET A 77 -8.83 -17.20 13.63
N ALA A 78 -9.69 -17.55 14.58
CA ALA A 78 -11.00 -16.96 14.74
C ALA A 78 -11.10 -16.02 15.94
N ALA A 79 -11.76 -14.89 15.73
CA ALA A 79 -12.34 -14.05 16.75
C ALA A 79 -13.84 -14.34 16.87
N ALA A 80 -14.33 -14.61 18.08
CA ALA A 80 -15.73 -14.95 18.32
C ALA A 80 -16.32 -14.18 19.53
N PRO A 81 -17.65 -14.15 19.70
CA PRO A 81 -18.30 -13.56 20.86
C PRO A 81 -17.87 -14.24 22.16
N ALA A 82 -18.02 -13.53 23.29
CA ALA A 82 -17.63 -14.04 24.60
C ALA A 82 -18.31 -15.36 25.01
N ALA A 83 -19.46 -15.68 24.40
CA ALA A 83 -20.18 -16.95 24.57
C ALA A 83 -19.39 -18.17 24.08
N PHE A 84 -18.36 -17.99 23.25
CA PHE A 84 -17.46 -19.06 22.81
C PHE A 84 -16.13 -18.95 23.56
N PRO A 85 -15.83 -19.87 24.50
CA PRO A 85 -14.55 -19.89 25.21
C PRO A 85 -13.38 -20.09 24.25
N PHE A 86 -12.20 -19.64 24.67
CA PHE A 86 -10.96 -19.94 23.94
C PHE A 86 -10.76 -21.45 23.78
N GLY A 87 -10.23 -21.88 22.63
CA GLY A 87 -10.09 -23.28 22.27
C GLY A 87 -11.39 -23.96 21.78
N THR A 88 -12.48 -23.20 21.61
CA THR A 88 -13.67 -23.68 20.91
C THR A 88 -13.35 -23.84 19.43
N ARG A 89 -13.72 -24.97 18.81
CA ARG A 89 -13.61 -25.16 17.36
C ARG A 89 -14.94 -25.03 16.66
N ILE A 90 -14.90 -24.42 15.48
CA ILE A 90 -16.08 -24.21 14.64
C ILE A 90 -15.79 -24.81 13.27
N ALA A 91 -16.59 -25.80 12.87
CA ALA A 91 -16.55 -26.35 11.53
C ALA A 91 -17.33 -25.45 10.58
N VAL A 92 -16.62 -24.93 9.58
CA VAL A 92 -17.18 -24.11 8.50
C VAL A 92 -17.37 -24.98 7.27
N PRO A 93 -18.61 -25.11 6.77
CA PRO A 93 -18.89 -25.89 5.57
C PRO A 93 -18.00 -25.48 4.39
N GLY A 94 -17.26 -26.45 3.84
CA GLY A 94 -16.42 -26.25 2.65
C GLY A 94 -15.09 -25.50 2.88
N LEU A 95 -14.84 -24.96 4.07
CA LEU A 95 -13.61 -24.22 4.39
C LEU A 95 -12.74 -24.93 5.44
N GLY A 96 -13.34 -25.73 6.31
CA GLY A 96 -12.64 -26.50 7.34
C GLY A 96 -12.92 -26.01 8.75
N VAL A 97 -12.05 -26.34 9.69
CA VAL A 97 -12.27 -26.09 11.12
C VAL A 97 -11.36 -24.97 11.60
N MET A 98 -11.95 -23.94 12.19
CA MET A 98 -11.23 -22.84 12.87
C MET A 98 -11.25 -23.01 14.38
N GLU A 99 -10.32 -22.37 15.08
CA GLU A 99 -10.25 -22.34 16.54
C GLU A 99 -10.31 -20.89 17.05
N VAL A 100 -11.09 -20.70 18.12
CA VAL A 100 -11.31 -19.38 18.75
C VAL A 100 -10.14 -19.08 19.69
N HIS A 101 -9.38 -18.05 19.36
CA HIS A 101 -8.28 -17.52 20.18
C HIS A 101 -8.47 -16.05 20.54
N ASP A 102 -9.38 -15.37 19.86
CA ASP A 102 -9.63 -13.95 20.07
C ASP A 102 -11.11 -13.68 20.40
N ARG A 103 -11.34 -12.61 21.16
CA ARG A 103 -12.66 -12.17 21.59
C ARG A 103 -12.70 -10.65 21.53
N GLY A 104 -13.24 -10.11 20.45
CA GLY A 104 -13.29 -8.65 20.19
C GLY A 104 -14.62 -8.01 20.60
N GLY A 105 -14.60 -6.77 21.10
CA GLY A 105 -15.81 -6.05 21.53
C GLY A 105 -16.82 -5.73 20.42
N ALA A 106 -16.40 -5.74 19.15
CA ALA A 106 -17.27 -5.59 17.98
C ALA A 106 -17.80 -6.91 17.41
N ILE A 107 -17.39 -8.04 18.01
CA ILE A 107 -17.78 -9.40 17.62
C ILE A 107 -18.90 -9.83 18.56
N VAL A 108 -20.13 -9.65 18.09
CA VAL A 108 -21.34 -9.70 18.92
C VAL A 108 -22.33 -10.73 18.42
N GLU A 109 -23.26 -11.05 19.30
CA GLU A 109 -24.50 -11.74 18.95
C GLU A 109 -25.42 -10.74 18.26
N LEU A 110 -25.90 -11.08 17.07
CA LEU A 110 -26.81 -10.27 16.28
C LEU A 110 -28.27 -10.63 16.64
N PRO A 111 -29.21 -9.70 16.40
CA PRO A 111 -30.63 -9.99 16.52
C PRO A 111 -31.02 -11.24 15.72
N GLY A 112 -31.82 -12.13 16.32
CA GLY A 112 -32.22 -13.40 15.73
C GLY A 112 -31.30 -14.58 16.01
N GLY A 113 -30.36 -14.45 16.96
CA GLY A 113 -29.51 -15.56 17.43
C GLY A 113 -28.37 -15.93 16.47
N VAL A 114 -27.95 -14.99 15.64
CA VAL A 114 -26.86 -15.16 14.66
C VAL A 114 -25.58 -14.59 15.27
N HIS A 115 -24.47 -15.34 15.22
CA HIS A 115 -23.23 -14.88 15.85
C HIS A 115 -22.27 -14.35 14.80
N ARG A 116 -21.71 -13.16 15.01
CA ARG A 116 -20.62 -12.67 14.17
C ARG A 116 -19.33 -13.37 14.55
N ILE A 117 -18.52 -13.79 13.58
CA ILE A 117 -17.13 -14.21 13.80
C ILE A 117 -16.24 -13.51 12.77
N ASP A 118 -14.99 -13.25 13.12
CA ASP A 118 -14.02 -12.66 12.20
C ASP A 118 -12.80 -13.56 12.08
N VAL A 119 -12.34 -13.79 10.86
CA VAL A 119 -11.24 -14.72 10.57
C VAL A 119 -10.00 -13.95 10.13
N TRP A 120 -8.85 -14.28 10.71
CA TRP A 120 -7.60 -13.63 10.34
C TRP A 120 -7.05 -14.17 9.02
N ALA A 121 -6.89 -13.30 8.02
CA ALA A 121 -6.54 -13.66 6.65
C ALA A 121 -5.05 -13.52 6.30
N GLY A 122 -4.25 -12.87 7.15
CA GLY A 122 -2.83 -12.66 6.91
C GLY A 122 -2.36 -11.23 7.12
N HIS A 123 -1.10 -10.98 6.78
CA HIS A 123 -0.49 -9.66 6.82
C HIS A 123 -0.51 -8.97 5.46
N GLY A 124 -0.45 -7.65 5.50
CA GLY A 124 -0.14 -6.82 4.35
C GLY A 124 -1.13 -6.88 3.21
N GLU A 125 -0.64 -6.64 2.01
CA GLU A 125 -1.48 -6.58 0.79
C GLU A 125 -2.09 -7.94 0.46
N GLU A 126 -1.39 -9.05 0.73
CA GLU A 126 -1.93 -10.40 0.55
C GLU A 126 -3.08 -10.68 1.51
N GLY A 127 -2.89 -10.41 2.80
CA GLY A 127 -3.93 -10.54 3.82
C GLY A 127 -5.15 -9.67 3.49
N LEU A 128 -4.94 -8.42 3.07
CA LEU A 128 -6.01 -7.53 2.64
C LEU A 128 -6.77 -8.08 1.42
N ALA A 129 -6.05 -8.50 0.38
CA ALA A 129 -6.67 -9.05 -0.82
C ALA A 129 -7.49 -10.31 -0.52
N ARG A 130 -6.97 -11.18 0.35
CA ARG A 130 -7.65 -12.39 0.80
C ARG A 130 -8.87 -12.08 1.67
N ALA A 131 -8.77 -11.14 2.61
CA ALA A 131 -9.89 -10.70 3.44
C ALA A 131 -11.04 -10.13 2.57
N LEU A 132 -10.69 -9.30 1.58
CA LEU A 132 -11.66 -8.78 0.61
C LEU A 132 -12.23 -9.87 -0.32
N ALA A 133 -11.48 -10.94 -0.59
CA ALA A 133 -11.97 -12.09 -1.35
C ALA A 133 -12.93 -12.95 -0.54
N PHE A 134 -12.64 -13.13 0.75
CA PHE A 134 -13.50 -13.83 1.70
C PHE A 134 -14.86 -13.13 1.84
N GLY A 135 -14.88 -11.80 1.95
CA GLY A 135 -16.11 -11.02 2.02
C GLY A 135 -16.95 -11.35 3.26
N VAL A 136 -18.27 -11.18 3.18
CA VAL A 136 -19.21 -11.59 4.22
C VAL A 136 -19.78 -12.96 3.86
N GLN A 137 -19.60 -13.94 4.74
CA GLN A 137 -20.11 -15.29 4.58
C GLN A 137 -21.20 -15.53 5.63
N ARG A 138 -22.36 -16.06 5.22
CA ARG A 138 -23.41 -16.50 6.14
C ARG A 138 -23.55 -17.99 6.03
N PHE A 139 -23.41 -18.71 7.15
CA PHE A 139 -23.45 -20.17 7.14
C PHE A 139 -23.99 -20.71 8.47
N ARG A 140 -24.37 -21.98 8.45
CA ARG A 140 -24.67 -22.77 9.64
C ARG A 140 -23.49 -23.70 9.88
N GLY A 141 -22.87 -23.59 11.04
CA GLY A 141 -21.64 -24.32 11.38
C GLY A 141 -21.79 -25.12 12.67
N THR A 142 -21.00 -26.19 12.78
CA THR A 142 -20.97 -27.05 13.96
C THR A 142 -19.95 -26.51 14.96
N VAL A 143 -20.39 -26.22 16.17
CA VAL A 143 -19.56 -25.77 17.29
C VAL A 143 -19.16 -26.95 18.14
N TYR A 144 -17.86 -27.07 18.42
CA TYR A 144 -17.26 -28.06 19.30
C TYR A 144 -16.73 -27.34 20.54
N PRO A 145 -17.43 -27.43 21.68
CA PRO A 145 -17.04 -26.75 22.90
C PRO A 145 -15.64 -27.14 23.39
N ALA A 146 -14.93 -26.20 24.02
CA ALA A 146 -13.67 -26.47 24.68
C ALA A 146 -13.83 -27.62 25.71
N GLY A 147 -12.94 -28.61 25.65
CA GLY A 147 -13.00 -29.82 26.49
C GLY A 147 -13.82 -31.00 25.94
N ALA A 148 -14.59 -30.83 24.86
CA ALA A 148 -15.22 -31.94 24.14
C ALA A 148 -14.24 -32.57 23.10
N PRO A 149 -14.50 -33.77 22.57
CA PRO A 149 -13.78 -34.28 21.40
C PRO A 149 -13.94 -33.30 20.23
N GLN A 150 -12.82 -32.75 19.73
CA GLN A 150 -12.85 -31.74 18.66
C GLN A 150 -12.11 -32.23 17.40
N PRO A 151 -12.61 -31.90 16.20
CA PRO A 151 -11.90 -32.17 14.95
C PRO A 151 -10.60 -31.36 14.88
N PRO A 152 -9.59 -31.79 14.10
CA PRO A 152 -8.35 -31.03 13.95
C PRO A 152 -8.61 -29.67 13.29
N VAL A 153 -7.85 -28.65 13.70
CA VAL A 153 -7.86 -27.34 13.04
C VAL A 153 -7.34 -27.50 11.62
N ALA A 154 -8.15 -27.10 10.65
CA ALA A 154 -7.88 -27.34 9.23
C ALA A 154 -8.58 -26.30 8.35
N LEU A 155 -8.59 -25.03 8.76
CA LEU A 155 -9.10 -23.95 7.92
C LEU A 155 -8.02 -23.52 6.93
N ASP A 156 -8.22 -23.84 5.66
CA ASP A 156 -7.24 -23.53 4.61
C ASP A 156 -7.49 -22.14 3.99
N ILE A 157 -7.50 -21.12 4.84
CA ILE A 157 -7.72 -19.75 4.36
C ILE A 157 -6.59 -19.31 3.41
N VAL A 158 -5.38 -19.86 3.56
CA VAL A 158 -4.21 -19.52 2.74
C VAL A 158 -4.41 -19.91 1.28
N ARG A 159 -5.15 -21.00 1.00
CA ARG A 159 -5.53 -21.39 -0.37
C ARG A 159 -6.57 -20.49 -1.02
N LEU A 160 -7.27 -19.64 -0.25
CA LEU A 160 -8.15 -18.66 -0.88
C LEU A 160 -7.31 -17.71 -1.74
N PRO A 161 -7.77 -17.42 -2.97
CA PRO A 161 -7.04 -16.53 -3.85
C PRO A 161 -6.89 -15.15 -3.21
N ALA A 162 -5.74 -14.53 -3.42
CA ALA A 162 -5.47 -13.12 -3.11
C ALA A 162 -5.57 -12.29 -4.39
N PRO A 163 -6.77 -11.88 -4.84
CA PRO A 163 -6.96 -11.16 -6.09
C PRO A 163 -6.46 -9.71 -5.97
N PHE A 164 -5.16 -9.49 -6.14
CA PHE A 164 -4.51 -8.19 -5.98
C PHE A 164 -5.15 -7.06 -6.80
N ALA A 165 -5.78 -7.37 -7.93
CA ALA A 165 -6.51 -6.38 -8.72
C ALA A 165 -7.61 -5.65 -7.92
N ARG A 166 -8.20 -6.30 -6.90
CA ARG A 166 -9.19 -5.66 -6.00
C ARG A 166 -8.58 -4.54 -5.15
N LEU A 167 -7.25 -4.53 -4.97
CA LEU A 167 -6.59 -3.52 -4.14
C LEU A 167 -6.44 -2.16 -4.81
N LYS A 168 -6.70 -2.07 -6.13
CA LYS A 168 -6.57 -0.83 -6.90
C LYS A 168 -7.33 0.35 -6.27
N THR A 169 -8.53 0.11 -5.73
CA THR A 169 -9.36 1.15 -5.08
C THR A 169 -8.87 1.56 -3.70
N TYR A 170 -8.01 0.74 -3.07
CA TYR A 170 -7.43 0.99 -1.75
C TYR A 170 -6.00 1.52 -1.84
N ALA A 171 -5.46 1.62 -3.05
CA ALA A 171 -4.12 2.15 -3.29
C ALA A 171 -4.05 3.63 -2.92
N ARG A 172 -3.02 4.00 -2.16
CA ARG A 172 -2.75 5.38 -1.76
C ARG A 172 -2.38 6.24 -2.97
N ALA A 173 -2.55 7.55 -2.82
CA ALA A 173 -2.17 8.54 -3.83
C ALA A 173 -0.71 8.45 -4.29
N GLU A 174 0.19 8.04 -3.39
CA GLU A 174 1.61 7.84 -3.69
C GLU A 174 1.88 6.62 -4.55
N GLY A 175 0.93 5.69 -4.63
CA GLY A 175 1.08 4.40 -5.27
C GLY A 175 2.36 3.71 -4.80
N LEU A 176 3.24 3.43 -5.75
CA LEU A 176 4.48 2.70 -5.51
C LEU A 176 5.52 3.51 -4.70
N LEU A 177 5.47 4.86 -4.72
CA LEU A 177 6.48 5.71 -4.07
C LEU A 177 6.43 5.62 -2.53
N GLY A 178 5.23 5.41 -2.00
CA GLY A 178 4.99 5.16 -0.56
C GLY A 178 5.03 3.68 -0.19
N ALA A 179 5.36 2.79 -1.13
CA ALA A 179 5.46 1.36 -0.91
C ALA A 179 6.92 0.90 -0.87
N ARG A 180 7.15 -0.31 -0.33
CA ARG A 180 8.46 -0.97 -0.21
C ARG A 180 8.39 -2.45 -0.58
N PRO A 181 8.07 -2.79 -1.84
CA PRO A 181 8.15 -4.17 -2.26
C PRO A 181 9.60 -4.65 -2.21
N HIS A 182 9.81 -5.83 -1.62
CA HIS A 182 11.12 -6.46 -1.43
C HIS A 182 11.13 -7.89 -1.95
N ALA A 183 12.33 -8.43 -2.20
CA ALA A 183 12.54 -9.79 -2.64
C ALA A 183 11.88 -10.79 -1.68
N GLY A 184 11.24 -11.82 -2.25
CA GLY A 184 10.42 -12.78 -1.52
C GLY A 184 9.02 -12.28 -1.13
N GLY A 185 8.76 -10.97 -1.19
CA GLY A 185 7.45 -10.39 -0.91
C GLY A 185 6.42 -10.66 -2.00
N GLN A 186 5.15 -10.60 -1.62
CA GLN A 186 4.01 -10.73 -2.53
C GLN A 186 2.99 -9.61 -2.27
N GLY A 187 2.41 -9.04 -3.33
CA GLY A 187 1.45 -7.94 -3.17
C GLY A 187 1.07 -7.22 -4.46
N TYR A 188 0.12 -6.31 -4.34
CA TYR A 188 -0.25 -5.38 -5.41
C TYR A 188 0.85 -4.35 -5.72
N SER A 189 1.64 -3.91 -4.74
CA SER A 189 2.83 -3.07 -4.97
C SER A 189 3.86 -3.78 -5.86
N VAL A 190 4.03 -5.09 -5.69
CA VAL A 190 4.85 -5.93 -6.58
C VAL A 190 4.22 -6.05 -7.97
N VAL A 191 2.90 -6.20 -8.07
CA VAL A 191 2.17 -6.15 -9.36
C VAL A 191 2.46 -4.84 -10.09
N LEU A 192 2.39 -3.70 -9.40
CA LEU A 192 2.70 -2.39 -9.98
C LEU A 192 4.15 -2.30 -10.45
N LEU A 193 5.11 -2.72 -9.62
CA LEU A 193 6.53 -2.78 -9.98
C LEU A 193 6.74 -3.59 -11.27
N GLN A 194 6.20 -4.80 -11.33
CA GLN A 194 6.30 -5.67 -12.50
C GLN A 194 5.65 -5.06 -13.74
N GLN A 195 4.50 -4.40 -13.61
CA GLN A 195 3.84 -3.69 -14.71
C GLN A 195 4.71 -2.55 -15.25
N TYR A 196 5.32 -1.74 -14.40
CA TYR A 196 6.22 -0.67 -14.83
C TYR A 196 7.48 -1.22 -15.52
N LEU A 197 8.14 -2.23 -14.93
CA LEU A 197 9.31 -2.86 -15.53
C LEU A 197 8.98 -3.50 -16.89
N ARG A 198 7.84 -4.18 -16.99
CA ARG A 198 7.36 -4.76 -18.26
C ARG A 198 7.04 -3.70 -19.29
N GLY A 199 6.32 -2.64 -18.89
CA GLY A 199 5.99 -1.51 -19.75
C GLY A 199 7.23 -0.80 -20.29
N LEU A 200 8.31 -0.75 -19.51
CA LEU A 200 9.61 -0.23 -19.94
C LEU A 200 10.42 -1.22 -20.80
N GLY A 201 10.15 -2.52 -20.70
CA GLY A 201 10.80 -3.58 -21.47
C GLY A 201 11.87 -4.37 -20.70
N TYR A 202 11.96 -4.19 -19.37
CA TYR A 202 12.93 -4.88 -18.51
C TYR A 202 12.42 -6.22 -17.98
N LEU A 203 11.09 -6.41 -17.91
CA LEU A 203 10.47 -7.66 -17.46
C LEU A 203 9.74 -8.35 -18.62
N THR A 204 10.16 -9.57 -18.94
CA THR A 204 9.55 -10.41 -19.98
C THR A 204 8.57 -11.45 -19.42
N HIS A 205 8.65 -11.73 -18.12
CA HIS A 205 7.84 -12.74 -17.45
C HIS A 205 6.42 -12.21 -17.13
N PRO A 206 5.45 -13.10 -16.86
CA PRO A 206 4.11 -12.69 -16.43
C PRO A 206 4.14 -11.85 -15.15
N VAL A 207 3.14 -10.97 -15.02
CA VAL A 207 2.92 -10.19 -13.79
C VAL A 207 2.20 -11.09 -12.80
N THR A 208 2.91 -11.54 -11.78
CA THR A 208 2.42 -12.52 -10.78
C THR A 208 2.09 -11.89 -9.43
N GLY A 209 2.62 -10.70 -9.15
CA GLY A 209 2.61 -10.11 -7.82
C GLY A 209 3.62 -10.71 -6.85
N LEU A 210 4.50 -11.61 -7.31
CA LEU A 210 5.60 -12.19 -6.52
C LEU A 210 6.93 -11.54 -6.89
N PHE A 211 7.66 -11.05 -5.89
CA PHE A 211 8.99 -10.48 -6.07
C PHE A 211 10.03 -11.59 -6.02
N GLY A 212 10.02 -12.44 -7.05
CA GLY A 212 11.01 -13.50 -7.25
C GLY A 212 12.26 -13.05 -8.01
N PRO A 213 13.17 -13.99 -8.32
CA PRO A 213 14.43 -13.72 -9.01
C PRO A 213 14.28 -12.99 -10.36
N ALA A 214 13.21 -13.27 -11.12
CA ALA A 214 12.94 -12.60 -12.38
C ALA A 214 12.61 -11.10 -12.21
N THR A 215 11.82 -10.76 -11.18
CA THR A 215 11.51 -9.36 -10.84
C THR A 215 12.77 -8.63 -10.37
N GLU A 216 13.59 -9.29 -9.54
CA GLU A 216 14.84 -8.72 -9.03
C GLU A 216 15.86 -8.47 -10.14
N ALA A 217 16.04 -9.43 -11.06
CA ALA A 217 16.91 -9.28 -12.21
C ALA A 217 16.45 -8.13 -13.12
N ALA A 218 15.15 -8.04 -13.40
CA ALA A 218 14.59 -6.94 -14.19
C ALA A 218 14.82 -5.57 -13.53
N LEU A 219 14.62 -5.47 -12.20
CA LEU A 219 14.91 -4.25 -11.45
C LEU A 219 16.40 -3.91 -11.52
N ARG A 220 17.30 -4.89 -11.31
CA ARG A 220 18.75 -4.68 -11.40
C ARG A 220 19.18 -4.14 -12.76
N THR A 221 18.65 -4.68 -13.85
CA THR A 221 18.92 -4.17 -15.21
C THR A 221 18.42 -2.75 -15.40
N PHE A 222 17.23 -2.41 -14.88
CA PHE A 222 16.72 -1.04 -14.90
C PHE A 222 17.62 -0.08 -14.13
N LEU A 223 18.03 -0.44 -12.90
CA LEU A 223 18.91 0.38 -12.05
C LEU A 223 20.26 0.64 -12.74
N SER A 224 20.87 -0.40 -13.30
CA SER A 224 22.12 -0.29 -14.08
C SER A 224 21.96 0.63 -15.30
N ALA A 225 20.88 0.48 -16.06
CA ALA A 225 20.59 1.34 -17.21
C ALA A 225 20.42 2.82 -16.81
N MET A 226 19.89 3.08 -15.62
CA MET A 226 19.74 4.41 -15.03
C MET A 226 20.97 4.90 -14.25
N ARG A 227 22.06 4.11 -14.21
CA ARG A 227 23.28 4.40 -13.41
C ARG A 227 22.96 4.71 -11.94
N LEU A 228 22.05 3.93 -11.35
CA LEU A 228 21.69 4.02 -9.94
C LEU A 228 22.46 3.01 -9.10
N ASP A 229 23.18 3.51 -8.10
CA ASP A 229 23.83 2.68 -7.08
C ASP A 229 22.89 2.51 -5.89
N VAL A 230 21.91 1.63 -6.05
CA VAL A 230 20.95 1.22 -5.00
C VAL A 230 20.70 -0.29 -5.11
N PRO A 231 20.39 -0.98 -4.00
CA PRO A 231 20.17 -2.43 -4.04
C PRO A 231 18.95 -2.82 -4.89
N SER A 232 19.00 -4.01 -5.51
CA SER A 232 17.86 -4.60 -6.27
C SER A 232 16.94 -5.48 -5.42
N GLY A 233 17.34 -5.83 -4.21
CA GLY A 233 16.55 -6.67 -3.29
C GLY A 233 15.32 -5.96 -2.70
N GLU A 234 15.22 -4.64 -2.86
CA GLU A 234 14.09 -3.84 -2.44
C GLU A 234 13.91 -2.66 -3.40
N LEU A 235 12.66 -2.28 -3.66
CA LEU A 235 12.38 -1.08 -4.43
C LEU A 235 12.45 0.17 -3.53
N THR A 236 13.62 0.79 -3.49
CA THR A 236 13.84 2.04 -2.74
C THR A 236 13.02 3.21 -3.30
N GLU A 237 12.88 4.30 -2.52
CA GLU A 237 12.23 5.54 -2.99
C GLU A 237 12.90 6.10 -4.24
N ARG A 238 14.24 6.12 -4.25
CA ARG A 238 15.03 6.61 -5.38
C ARG A 238 14.80 5.76 -6.62
N ALA A 239 14.87 4.43 -6.48
CA ALA A 239 14.56 3.51 -7.58
C ALA A 239 13.13 3.73 -8.11
N THR A 240 12.16 3.89 -7.21
CA THR A 240 10.76 4.12 -7.57
C THR A 240 10.57 5.42 -8.33
N ALA A 241 11.16 6.53 -7.87
CA ALA A 241 11.06 7.81 -8.53
C ALA A 241 11.60 7.76 -9.97
N PHE A 242 12.74 7.10 -10.17
CA PHE A 242 13.29 6.88 -11.51
C PHE A 242 12.39 5.98 -12.37
N LEU A 243 11.82 4.91 -11.80
CA LEU A 243 10.92 4.00 -12.51
C LEU A 243 9.66 4.72 -13.01
N LEU A 244 9.04 5.52 -12.14
CA LEU A 244 7.85 6.32 -12.47
C LEU A 244 8.17 7.40 -13.51
N ALA A 245 9.30 8.10 -13.36
CA ALA A 245 9.76 9.11 -14.32
C ALA A 245 10.04 8.49 -15.70
N ALA A 246 10.74 7.35 -15.75
CA ALA A 246 11.04 6.63 -16.97
C ALA A 246 9.77 6.21 -17.71
N THR A 247 8.77 5.71 -16.99
CA THR A 247 7.48 5.29 -17.57
C THR A 247 6.78 6.47 -18.24
N ARG A 248 6.60 7.60 -17.51
CA ARG A 248 5.96 8.81 -18.05
C ARG A 248 6.67 9.35 -19.30
N ARG A 249 8.00 9.28 -19.32
CA ARG A 249 8.83 9.74 -20.44
C ARG A 249 8.68 8.85 -21.67
N LYS A 250 8.62 7.53 -21.47
CA LYS A 250 8.42 6.56 -22.57
C LYS A 250 7.10 6.82 -23.29
N ASP A 251 6.03 7.10 -22.53
CA ASP A 251 4.71 7.38 -23.08
C ASP A 251 4.63 8.74 -23.81
N GLY A 252 5.46 9.70 -23.40
CA GLY A 252 5.48 11.07 -23.93
C GLY A 252 6.51 11.37 -25.04
N ALA A 253 7.26 10.38 -25.53
CA ALA A 253 8.42 10.64 -26.39
C ALA A 253 8.05 11.22 -27.78
N ARG A 254 8.34 12.51 -28.01
CA ARG A 254 8.11 13.22 -29.29
C ARG A 254 9.35 13.84 -29.96
N ASN A 255 10.54 13.71 -29.37
CA ASN A 255 11.75 14.37 -29.90
C ASN A 255 12.79 13.34 -30.34
N VAL A 256 12.75 12.99 -31.62
CA VAL A 256 13.68 12.08 -32.30
C VAL A 256 14.97 12.80 -32.63
N ILE A 257 16.12 12.20 -32.29
CA ILE A 257 17.42 12.69 -32.75
C ILE A 257 17.62 12.16 -34.18
N HIS A 258 17.97 13.05 -35.11
CA HIS A 258 18.25 12.70 -36.50
C HIS A 258 19.74 12.40 -36.70
N THR A 259 20.09 11.78 -37.82
CA THR A 259 21.48 11.75 -38.26
C THR A 259 21.95 13.18 -38.56
N VAL A 260 23.20 13.49 -38.22
CA VAL A 260 23.76 14.84 -38.39
C VAL A 260 25.19 14.79 -38.94
N HIS A 261 25.42 15.57 -39.97
CA HIS A 261 26.70 15.87 -40.61
C HIS A 261 26.69 17.33 -41.11
N SER A 262 27.78 17.80 -41.71
CA SER A 262 27.93 19.20 -42.16
C SER A 262 26.86 19.70 -43.13
N GLY A 263 26.29 18.81 -43.96
CA GLY A 263 25.22 19.11 -44.91
C GLY A 263 23.79 18.87 -44.39
N SER A 264 23.61 18.55 -43.10
CA SER A 264 22.29 18.26 -42.55
C SER A 264 21.41 19.51 -42.41
N SER A 265 20.08 19.31 -42.41
CA SER A 265 19.13 20.43 -42.28
C SER A 265 19.29 21.20 -40.96
N PRO A 266 19.01 22.53 -40.93
CA PRO A 266 19.10 23.31 -39.70
C PRO A 266 18.25 22.78 -38.54
N ARG A 267 17.11 22.14 -38.84
CA ARG A 267 16.25 21.49 -37.83
C ARG A 267 16.97 20.34 -37.14
N ALA A 268 17.63 19.46 -37.89
CA ALA A 268 18.38 18.33 -37.35
C ALA A 268 19.57 18.80 -36.52
N VAL A 269 20.31 19.80 -37.03
CA VAL A 269 21.44 20.41 -36.33
C VAL A 269 20.99 21.07 -35.01
N ARG A 270 19.89 21.83 -35.00
CA ARG A 270 19.33 22.40 -33.75
C ARG A 270 18.96 21.34 -32.73
N ALA A 271 18.38 20.23 -33.18
CA ALA A 271 18.02 19.13 -32.29
C ALA A 271 19.26 18.52 -31.63
N ALA A 272 20.33 18.28 -32.39
CA ALA A 272 21.61 17.80 -31.88
C ALA A 272 22.27 18.81 -30.92
N GLN A 273 22.34 20.09 -31.29
CA GLN A 273 22.87 21.15 -30.41
C GLN A 273 22.11 21.24 -29.08
N LYS A 274 20.77 21.14 -29.10
CA LYS A 274 19.96 21.12 -27.88
C LYS A 274 20.21 19.87 -27.03
N ALA A 275 20.35 18.69 -27.65
CA ALA A 275 20.63 17.45 -26.96
C ALA A 275 22.02 17.47 -26.30
N LEU A 276 23.06 17.83 -27.05
CA LEU A 276 24.43 17.94 -26.54
C LEU A 276 24.58 19.03 -25.49
N ARG A 277 23.82 20.13 -25.59
CA ARG A 277 23.79 21.17 -24.57
C ARG A 277 23.15 20.68 -23.27
N LEU A 278 22.04 19.94 -23.36
CA LEU A 278 21.43 19.30 -22.19
C LEU A 278 22.40 18.32 -21.52
N LEU A 279 23.21 17.60 -22.30
CA LEU A 279 24.23 16.66 -21.81
C LEU A 279 25.54 17.35 -21.36
N GLY A 280 25.65 18.68 -21.49
CA GLY A 280 26.83 19.44 -21.06
C GLY A 280 28.01 19.48 -22.06
N PHE A 281 27.91 18.79 -23.20
CA PHE A 281 28.97 18.76 -24.23
C PHE A 281 29.00 20.00 -25.13
N TYR A 282 27.89 20.72 -25.27
CA TYR A 282 27.79 21.90 -26.15
C TYR A 282 27.38 23.16 -25.38
N ARG A 283 28.22 24.21 -25.41
CA ARG A 283 27.97 25.50 -24.74
C ARG A 283 27.53 26.62 -25.69
N GLY A 284 27.48 26.35 -27.00
CA GLY A 284 27.15 27.33 -28.03
C GLY A 284 25.65 27.64 -28.15
N ARG A 285 25.35 28.50 -29.13
CA ARG A 285 23.97 28.86 -29.51
C ARG A 285 23.35 27.72 -30.32
N THR A 286 22.06 27.46 -30.12
CA THR A 286 21.35 26.38 -30.83
C THR A 286 20.70 26.89 -32.13
N HIS A 287 21.49 27.51 -33.01
CA HIS A 287 21.00 28.16 -34.25
C HIS A 287 20.73 27.19 -35.40
N GLY A 288 21.34 26.00 -35.40
CA GLY A 288 21.17 25.01 -36.47
C GLY A 288 22.21 25.07 -37.57
N THR A 289 23.36 25.68 -37.31
CA THR A 289 24.51 25.63 -38.23
C THR A 289 25.50 24.61 -37.69
N TYR A 290 25.99 23.76 -38.58
CA TYR A 290 27.03 22.80 -38.21
C TYR A 290 28.38 23.52 -38.25
N ASP A 291 28.96 23.77 -37.08
CA ASP A 291 30.22 24.50 -36.88
C ASP A 291 31.27 23.65 -36.17
N ASP A 292 32.50 24.14 -36.06
CA ASP A 292 33.61 23.45 -35.38
C ASP A 292 33.33 23.21 -33.90
N ALA A 293 32.48 24.04 -33.28
CA ALA A 293 32.06 23.84 -31.90
C ALA A 293 31.13 22.63 -31.77
N LEU A 294 30.19 22.45 -32.70
CA LEU A 294 29.32 21.29 -32.75
C LEU A 294 30.10 20.02 -33.11
N PHE A 295 31.02 20.08 -34.08
CA PHE A 295 31.90 18.96 -34.41
C PHE A 295 32.65 18.46 -33.17
N ARG A 296 33.32 19.37 -32.45
CA ARG A 296 34.06 19.03 -31.21
C ARG A 296 33.16 18.50 -30.11
N ALA A 297 31.95 19.03 -29.97
CA ALA A 297 30.99 18.53 -28.99
C ALA A 297 30.51 17.10 -29.32
N ILE A 298 30.25 16.80 -30.59
CA ILE A 298 29.89 15.44 -31.03
C ILE A 298 31.07 14.50 -30.80
N LEU A 299 32.28 14.89 -31.18
CA LEU A 299 33.49 14.09 -30.97
C LEU A 299 33.74 13.79 -29.49
N ALA A 300 33.67 14.81 -28.62
CA ALA A 300 33.84 14.63 -27.18
C ALA A 300 32.79 13.70 -26.57
N PHE A 301 31.53 13.80 -27.04
CA PHE A 301 30.47 12.86 -26.65
C PHE A 301 30.78 11.43 -27.12
N GLN A 302 31.20 11.26 -28.38
CA GLN A 302 31.55 9.95 -28.93
C GLN A 302 32.72 9.31 -28.18
N GLN A 303 33.75 10.08 -27.82
CA GLN A 303 34.89 9.61 -27.03
C GLN A 303 34.46 9.20 -25.62
N GLY A 304 33.60 9.99 -24.98
CA GLY A 304 33.06 9.67 -23.65
C GLY A 304 32.18 8.41 -23.63
N GLU A 305 31.53 8.09 -24.74
CA GLU A 305 30.75 6.85 -24.92
C GLU A 305 31.54 5.74 -25.63
N HIS A 306 32.85 5.90 -25.80
CA HIS A 306 33.77 4.94 -26.44
C HIS A 306 33.34 4.50 -27.86
N LEU A 307 32.69 5.39 -28.61
CA LEU A 307 32.27 5.13 -29.99
C LEU A 307 33.36 5.44 -31.03
N VAL A 308 34.26 6.35 -30.67
CA VAL A 308 35.33 6.89 -31.52
C VAL A 308 36.53 7.24 -30.62
N GLY A 309 37.76 7.07 -31.11
CA GLY A 309 38.99 7.42 -30.40
C GLY A 309 39.55 8.79 -30.79
N ALA A 310 39.68 9.08 -32.08
CA ALA A 310 40.35 10.26 -32.63
C ALA A 310 39.46 11.06 -33.61
N ALA A 311 39.89 12.27 -33.97
CA ALA A 311 39.11 13.19 -34.81
C ALA A 311 39.06 12.78 -36.29
N ASP A 312 40.00 11.94 -36.72
CA ASP A 312 40.16 11.39 -38.06
C ASP A 312 39.50 10.00 -38.23
N ASP A 313 39.09 9.38 -37.13
CA ASP A 313 38.37 8.12 -37.15
C ASP A 313 37.08 8.20 -38.00
N PRO A 314 36.69 7.11 -38.68
CA PRO A 314 35.45 7.05 -39.44
C PRO A 314 34.22 7.41 -38.59
N GLY A 315 33.54 8.49 -38.96
CA GLY A 315 32.32 8.95 -38.26
C GLY A 315 32.57 9.93 -37.10
N ALA A 316 33.83 10.28 -36.82
CA ALA A 316 34.20 11.33 -35.87
C ALA A 316 33.45 12.63 -36.16
N GLY A 317 32.86 13.20 -35.11
CA GLY A 317 32.11 14.46 -35.17
C GLY A 317 30.76 14.36 -35.89
N ARG A 318 30.33 13.19 -36.39
CA ARG A 318 29.03 12.98 -37.05
C ARG A 318 28.08 12.19 -36.16
N ILE A 319 26.79 12.49 -36.20
CA ILE A 319 25.76 11.68 -35.53
C ILE A 319 25.25 10.62 -36.51
N GLY A 320 25.85 9.42 -36.46
CA GLY A 320 25.35 8.22 -37.14
C GLY A 320 24.42 7.38 -36.24
N PRO A 321 24.00 6.17 -36.67
CA PRO A 321 23.09 5.32 -35.89
C PRO A 321 23.56 5.00 -34.46
N LEU A 322 24.84 4.69 -34.27
CA LEU A 322 25.40 4.38 -32.95
C LEU A 322 25.42 5.62 -32.04
N THR A 323 25.92 6.75 -32.55
CA THR A 323 25.95 8.02 -31.81
C THR A 323 24.54 8.51 -31.50
N LYS A 324 23.58 8.36 -32.42
CA LYS A 324 22.17 8.66 -32.19
C LYS A 324 21.62 7.83 -31.03
N ALA A 325 21.80 6.51 -31.06
CA ALA A 325 21.29 5.62 -30.01
C ALA A 325 21.91 5.96 -28.64
N ALA A 326 23.21 6.26 -28.60
CA ALA A 326 23.87 6.72 -27.38
C ALA A 326 23.31 8.07 -26.89
N LEU A 327 23.17 9.07 -27.76
CA LEU A 327 22.58 10.36 -27.41
C LEU A 327 21.16 10.23 -26.88
N GLU A 328 20.33 9.39 -27.50
CA GLU A 328 18.95 9.16 -27.08
C GLU A 328 18.90 8.50 -25.70
N ARG A 329 19.76 7.50 -25.44
CA ARG A 329 19.90 6.84 -24.13
C ARG A 329 20.35 7.81 -23.03
N GLU A 330 21.43 8.54 -23.26
CA GLU A 330 21.99 9.46 -22.27
C GLU A 330 21.03 10.63 -21.99
N ARG A 331 20.40 11.16 -23.05
CA ARG A 331 19.36 12.18 -22.92
C ARG A 331 18.16 11.66 -22.13
N PHE A 332 17.69 10.44 -22.40
CA PHE A 332 16.61 9.82 -21.64
C PHE A 332 16.98 9.74 -20.16
N ARG A 333 18.19 9.28 -19.82
CA ARG A 333 18.63 9.15 -18.42
C ARG A 333 18.63 10.48 -17.66
N ILE A 334 19.21 11.54 -18.23
CA ILE A 334 19.24 12.87 -17.58
C ILE A 334 17.83 13.42 -17.35
N LEU A 335 16.99 13.25 -18.35
CA LEU A 335 15.60 13.69 -18.31
C LEU A 335 14.76 12.92 -17.28
N VAL A 336 14.97 11.61 -17.18
CA VAL A 336 14.39 10.77 -16.11
C VAL A 336 14.89 11.21 -14.75
N ALA A 337 16.19 11.47 -14.59
CA ALA A 337 16.77 11.92 -13.32
C ALA A 337 16.15 13.26 -12.86
N GLN A 338 15.99 14.24 -13.76
CA GLN A 338 15.34 15.52 -13.45
C GLN A 338 13.90 15.34 -12.95
N ASP A 339 13.12 14.50 -13.63
CA ASP A 339 11.73 14.23 -13.22
C ASP A 339 11.67 13.43 -11.91
N ALA A 340 12.59 12.49 -11.71
CA ALA A 340 12.71 11.71 -10.50
C ALA A 340 13.04 12.59 -9.29
N GLU A 341 13.93 13.58 -9.43
CA GLU A 341 14.21 14.53 -8.35
C GLU A 341 12.98 15.37 -7.98
N HIS A 342 12.13 15.72 -8.94
CA HIS A 342 10.86 16.37 -8.63
C HIS A 342 9.90 15.46 -7.85
N LEU A 343 9.84 14.17 -8.21
CA LEU A 343 9.04 13.18 -7.47
C LEU A 343 9.57 12.99 -6.04
N LEU A 344 10.88 12.84 -5.88
CA LEU A 344 11.54 12.70 -4.57
C LEU A 344 11.35 13.93 -3.69
N LEU A 345 11.37 15.13 -4.27
CA LEU A 345 11.10 16.34 -3.50
C LEU A 345 9.67 16.35 -2.97
N ARG A 346 8.68 16.06 -3.83
CA ARG A 346 7.27 15.97 -3.41
C ARG A 346 7.04 14.86 -2.37
N HIS A 347 7.75 13.76 -2.49
CA HIS A 347 7.73 12.68 -1.50
C HIS A 347 8.25 13.13 -0.15
N ARG A 348 9.44 13.75 -0.10
CA ARG A 348 10.02 14.30 1.12
C ARG A 348 9.11 15.32 1.81
N ILE A 349 8.42 16.16 1.03
CA ILE A 349 7.46 17.13 1.57
C ILE A 349 6.33 16.40 2.29
N ARG A 350 5.83 15.33 1.69
CA ARG A 350 4.76 14.53 2.28
C ARG A 350 5.22 13.83 3.56
N GLU A 351 6.41 13.23 3.58
CA GLU A 351 6.93 12.62 4.81
C GLU A 351 7.04 13.66 5.93
N ARG A 352 7.55 14.86 5.62
CA ARG A 352 7.59 15.96 6.59
C ARG A 352 6.21 16.37 7.09
N MET A 353 5.20 16.42 6.23
CA MET A 353 3.81 16.68 6.64
C MET A 353 3.25 15.59 7.58
N ARG A 354 3.68 14.33 7.42
CA ARG A 354 3.30 13.25 8.33
C ARG A 354 3.98 13.41 9.68
N GLU A 355 5.27 13.73 9.68
CA GLU A 355 6.05 13.96 10.90
C GLU A 355 5.53 15.15 11.70
N SER A 356 5.08 16.22 11.02
CA SER A 356 4.51 17.40 11.68
C SER A 356 3.05 17.24 12.13
N GLY A 357 2.39 16.14 11.78
CA GLY A 357 0.95 15.94 12.06
C GLY A 357 0.02 16.81 11.22
N GLU A 358 0.52 17.43 10.15
CA GLU A 358 -0.28 18.24 9.20
C GLU A 358 -0.95 17.39 8.11
N ASN A 359 -0.67 16.08 8.07
CA ASN A 359 -1.22 15.16 7.08
C ASN A 359 -2.41 14.36 7.63
N ILE A 360 -3.56 14.46 6.95
CA ILE A 360 -4.70 13.57 7.21
C ILE A 360 -4.44 12.23 6.51
N ASP A 361 -4.34 11.15 7.28
CA ASP A 361 -4.04 9.80 6.78
C ASP A 361 -5.11 8.74 7.11
N ARG A 362 -6.27 9.19 7.59
CA ARG A 362 -7.44 8.36 7.91
C ARG A 362 -8.71 8.84 7.22
N PHE A 363 -9.69 7.96 7.08
CA PHE A 363 -11.04 8.37 6.69
C PHE A 363 -11.62 9.33 7.73
N LEU A 364 -12.31 10.37 7.24
CA LEU A 364 -13.15 11.23 8.07
C LEU A 364 -14.60 11.19 7.61
N ALA A 365 -15.51 11.11 8.56
CA ALA A 365 -16.94 11.09 8.36
C ALA A 365 -17.65 11.93 9.44
N GLU A 366 -18.96 12.10 9.27
CA GLU A 366 -19.78 12.78 10.26
C GLU A 366 -19.69 12.10 11.64
N GLY A 367 -19.49 12.89 12.69
CA GLY A 367 -19.23 12.42 14.06
C GLY A 367 -17.75 12.40 14.45
N ASP A 368 -16.82 12.41 13.49
CA ASP A 368 -15.40 12.53 13.80
C ASP A 368 -15.06 13.86 14.46
N THR A 369 -14.09 13.85 15.37
CA THR A 369 -13.55 15.06 16.01
C THR A 369 -12.02 15.01 16.08
N GLY A 370 -11.39 16.16 16.27
CA GLY A 370 -9.95 16.27 16.54
C GLY A 370 -9.18 17.14 15.54
N SER A 371 -7.85 16.98 15.55
CA SER A 371 -6.91 17.75 14.73
C SER A 371 -7.15 17.54 13.24
N ASP A 372 -7.38 16.31 12.80
CA ASP A 372 -7.59 15.99 11.38
C ASP A 372 -8.81 16.72 10.79
N VAL A 373 -9.89 16.78 11.56
CA VAL A 373 -11.09 17.51 11.17
C VAL A 373 -10.82 19.02 11.11
N ARG A 374 -10.01 19.55 12.03
CA ARG A 374 -9.61 20.96 12.01
C ARG A 374 -8.75 21.27 10.79
N ILE A 375 -7.81 20.40 10.42
CA ILE A 375 -6.97 20.52 9.22
C ILE A 375 -7.85 20.48 7.97
N LEU A 376 -8.82 19.56 7.89
CA LEU A 376 -9.79 19.49 6.81
C LEU A 376 -10.58 20.80 6.67
N GLN A 377 -11.13 21.31 7.77
CA GLN A 377 -11.92 22.55 7.78
C GLN A 377 -11.07 23.76 7.34
N GLN A 378 -9.80 23.84 7.77
CA GLN A 378 -8.85 24.87 7.32
C GLN A 378 -8.61 24.77 5.81
N PHE A 379 -8.31 23.57 5.30
CA PHE A 379 -8.10 23.34 3.87
C PHE A 379 -9.32 23.76 3.04
N LEU A 380 -10.53 23.38 3.49
CA LEU A 380 -11.78 23.73 2.81
C LEU A 380 -12.03 25.25 2.87
N THR A 381 -11.66 25.90 3.98
CA THR A 381 -11.76 27.36 4.15
C THR A 381 -10.87 28.11 3.18
N GLU A 382 -9.62 27.68 3.04
CA GLU A 382 -8.65 28.29 2.10
C GLU A 382 -9.14 28.26 0.65
N ARG A 383 -10.04 27.32 0.33
CA ARG A 383 -10.63 27.14 -1.01
C ARG A 383 -12.06 27.66 -1.12
N GLY A 384 -12.57 28.31 -0.08
CA GLY A 384 -13.90 28.92 -0.08
C GLY A 384 -15.06 27.94 0.09
N PHE A 385 -14.81 26.69 0.47
CA PHE A 385 -15.85 25.67 0.71
C PHE A 385 -16.36 25.65 2.15
N PHE A 386 -15.65 26.27 3.09
CA PHE A 386 -16.00 26.27 4.51
C PHE A 386 -15.78 27.66 5.15
N PRO A 387 -16.68 28.14 6.02
CA PRO A 387 -16.52 29.44 6.68
C PRO A 387 -15.43 29.41 7.77
N ARG A 388 -14.51 30.38 7.74
CA ARG A 388 -13.33 30.45 8.62
C ARG A 388 -13.69 30.46 10.10
N GLU A 389 -14.76 31.15 10.46
CA GLU A 389 -15.24 31.32 11.83
C GLU A 389 -15.92 30.06 12.40
N LYS A 390 -16.16 29.03 11.59
CA LYS A 390 -16.79 27.77 12.01
C LYS A 390 -15.80 26.62 12.22
N ILE A 391 -14.49 26.89 12.10
CA ILE A 391 -13.46 25.87 12.34
C ILE A 391 -13.47 25.50 13.82
N ASN A 392 -13.90 24.29 14.13
CA ASN A 392 -14.05 23.80 15.51
C ASN A 392 -13.39 22.42 15.74
N GLY A 393 -13.00 21.73 14.67
CA GLY A 393 -12.47 20.37 14.76
C GLY A 393 -13.55 19.30 15.01
N ALA A 394 -14.82 19.60 14.70
CA ALA A 394 -15.93 18.65 14.76
C ALA A 394 -16.56 18.45 13.38
N PHE A 395 -16.68 17.21 12.94
CA PHE A 395 -17.21 16.86 11.63
C PHE A 395 -18.74 16.73 11.73
N GLY A 396 -19.42 17.88 11.75
CA GLY A 396 -20.87 17.95 11.72
C GLY A 396 -21.47 18.06 10.31
N PRO A 397 -22.79 18.28 10.20
CA PRO A 397 -23.50 18.44 8.93
C PRO A 397 -22.88 19.52 8.02
N LEU A 398 -22.43 20.65 8.58
CA LEU A 398 -21.79 21.72 7.82
C LEU A 398 -20.47 21.26 7.16
N THR A 399 -19.63 20.53 7.90
CA THR A 399 -18.38 19.98 7.38
C THR A 399 -18.66 18.96 6.27
N LYS A 400 -19.68 18.10 6.46
CA LYS A 400 -20.14 17.13 5.44
C LYS A 400 -20.60 17.81 4.17
N SER A 401 -21.43 18.85 4.27
CA SER A 401 -21.87 19.64 3.13
C SER A 401 -20.69 20.32 2.41
N ALA A 402 -19.73 20.88 3.15
CA ALA A 402 -18.53 21.48 2.57
C ALA A 402 -17.65 20.46 1.84
N VAL A 403 -17.47 19.27 2.41
CA VAL A 403 -16.76 18.15 1.75
C VAL A 403 -17.48 17.74 0.47
N LEU A 404 -18.81 17.60 0.49
CA LEU A 404 -19.59 17.27 -0.69
C LEU A 404 -19.40 18.30 -1.81
N VAL A 405 -19.52 19.60 -1.50
CA VAL A 405 -19.35 20.67 -2.49
C VAL A 405 -17.92 20.66 -3.06
N PHE A 406 -16.92 20.50 -2.20
CA PHE A 406 -15.53 20.34 -2.63
C PHE A 406 -15.35 19.12 -3.55
N GLN A 407 -15.89 17.95 -3.18
CA GLN A 407 -15.80 16.74 -3.98
C GLN A 407 -16.46 16.89 -5.35
N MET A 408 -17.62 17.55 -5.41
CA MET A 408 -18.28 17.84 -6.68
C MET A 408 -17.46 18.81 -7.54
N ALA A 409 -16.90 19.87 -6.94
CA ALA A 409 -16.04 20.84 -7.62
C ALA A 409 -14.76 20.21 -8.17
N GLU A 410 -14.18 19.25 -7.46
CA GLU A 410 -12.96 18.53 -7.86
C GLU A 410 -13.23 17.32 -8.76
N GLY A 411 -14.50 17.03 -9.07
CA GLY A 411 -14.94 15.89 -9.89
C GLY A 411 -14.74 14.52 -9.22
N LEU A 412 -14.64 14.48 -7.89
CA LEU A 412 -14.45 13.26 -7.10
C LEU A 412 -15.75 12.48 -6.90
N VAL A 413 -16.90 13.17 -6.86
CA VAL A 413 -18.23 12.57 -6.78
C VAL A 413 -19.15 13.25 -7.81
N ARG A 414 -20.09 12.48 -8.35
CA ARG A 414 -21.00 12.99 -9.40
C ARG A 414 -22.17 13.78 -8.84
N ASN A 415 -22.68 13.36 -7.68
CA ASN A 415 -23.83 13.96 -7.02
C ASN A 415 -23.88 13.50 -5.55
N ALA A 416 -24.87 14.00 -4.80
CA ALA A 416 -25.06 13.68 -3.39
C ALA A 416 -25.48 12.22 -3.10
N LEU A 417 -25.87 11.44 -4.11
CA LEU A 417 -26.23 10.02 -3.97
C LEU A 417 -25.01 9.10 -4.15
N ASP A 418 -23.85 9.65 -4.50
CA ASP A 418 -22.62 8.88 -4.57
C ASP A 418 -22.29 8.31 -3.18
N PRO A 419 -21.97 7.02 -3.01
CA PRO A 419 -21.63 6.46 -1.71
C PRO A 419 -20.46 7.16 -1.00
N ALA A 420 -19.58 7.84 -1.74
CA ALA A 420 -18.47 8.61 -1.18
C ALA A 420 -18.84 10.08 -0.88
N ALA A 421 -20.05 10.52 -1.20
CA ALA A 421 -20.47 11.92 -1.11
C ALA A 421 -20.51 12.39 0.37
N GLY A 422 -19.76 13.45 0.67
CA GLY A 422 -19.63 13.99 2.02
C GLY A 422 -18.67 13.23 2.94
N TYR A 423 -18.04 12.15 2.46
CA TYR A 423 -17.03 11.37 3.20
C TYR A 423 -15.62 11.69 2.72
N VAL A 424 -14.67 11.81 3.64
CA VAL A 424 -13.25 12.02 3.30
C VAL A 424 -12.56 10.67 3.19
N GLY A 425 -12.80 9.97 2.08
CA GLY A 425 -12.11 8.72 1.74
C GLY A 425 -10.82 8.93 0.93
N PRO A 426 -10.17 7.86 0.43
CA PRO A 426 -8.86 7.88 -0.20
C PRO A 426 -8.76 8.85 -1.37
N GLY A 427 -9.81 8.95 -2.19
CA GLY A 427 -9.88 9.92 -3.30
C GLY A 427 -9.88 11.36 -2.81
N THR A 428 -10.69 11.68 -1.79
CA THR A 428 -10.73 13.00 -1.15
C THR A 428 -9.38 13.31 -0.50
N LEU A 429 -8.87 12.42 0.34
CA LEU A 429 -7.55 12.54 1.00
C LEU A 429 -6.43 12.79 -0.01
N ALA A 430 -6.41 12.04 -1.12
CA ALA A 430 -5.43 12.22 -2.18
C ALA A 430 -5.46 13.64 -2.75
N ARG A 431 -6.66 14.21 -2.97
CA ARG A 431 -6.81 15.58 -3.50
C ARG A 431 -6.42 16.64 -2.47
N LEU A 432 -6.80 16.46 -1.20
CA LEU A 432 -6.40 17.33 -0.09
C LEU A 432 -4.87 17.42 0.00
N GLN A 433 -4.22 16.25 0.07
CA GLN A 433 -2.76 16.13 0.17
C GLN A 433 -2.05 16.71 -1.05
N ASP A 434 -2.52 16.43 -2.27
CA ASP A 434 -1.94 16.95 -3.50
C ASP A 434 -2.00 18.48 -3.57
N GLY A 435 -3.10 19.09 -3.10
CA GLY A 435 -3.23 20.53 -2.95
C GLY A 435 -2.14 21.12 -2.05
N LYS A 436 -2.01 20.60 -0.83
CA LYS A 436 -1.02 21.07 0.14
C LYS A 436 0.41 20.85 -0.33
N ILE A 437 0.71 19.69 -0.92
CA ILE A 437 2.03 19.37 -1.46
C ILE A 437 2.41 20.32 -2.59
N ARG A 438 1.47 20.72 -3.46
CA ARG A 438 1.76 21.72 -4.51
C ARG A 438 2.18 23.06 -3.92
N GLU A 439 1.48 23.54 -2.89
CA GLU A 439 1.79 24.80 -2.21
C GLU A 439 3.17 24.75 -1.54
N LEU A 440 3.43 23.70 -0.76
CA LEU A 440 4.71 23.51 -0.07
C LEU A 440 5.86 23.30 -1.07
N TYR A 441 5.60 22.58 -2.17
CA TYR A 441 6.59 22.39 -3.23
C TYR A 441 6.99 23.73 -3.86
N ALA A 442 6.03 24.62 -4.13
CA ALA A 442 6.33 25.94 -4.68
C ALA A 442 7.19 26.77 -3.70
N LYS A 443 6.85 26.75 -2.40
CA LYS A 443 7.65 27.43 -1.36
C LYS A 443 9.07 26.88 -1.26
N VAL A 444 9.22 25.56 -1.18
CA VAL A 444 10.53 24.89 -1.10
C VAL A 444 11.38 25.19 -2.33
N ARG A 445 10.78 25.27 -3.52
CA ARG A 445 11.49 25.62 -4.76
C ARG A 445 11.94 27.09 -4.80
N ALA A 446 11.26 27.99 -4.11
CA ALA A 446 11.57 29.41 -4.07
C ALA A 446 12.57 29.76 -2.96
N GLU A 447 12.40 29.18 -1.77
CA GLU A 447 13.07 29.61 -0.53
C GLU A 447 14.00 28.53 0.06
N GLY A 448 14.00 27.32 -0.51
CA GLY A 448 14.76 26.18 0.00
C GLY A 448 14.02 25.38 1.07
N TRP A 449 14.68 24.36 1.63
CA TRP A 449 14.04 23.39 2.54
C TRP A 449 13.70 23.96 3.93
N GLY A 450 14.33 25.06 4.34
CA GLY A 450 14.13 25.66 5.68
C GLY A 450 12.76 26.30 5.90
N VAL A 451 11.90 26.36 4.87
CA VAL A 451 10.53 26.89 4.94
C VAL A 451 9.52 25.86 5.49
N LEU A 452 9.91 24.58 5.52
CA LEU A 452 9.17 23.49 6.16
C LEU A 452 9.77 23.20 7.52
#